data_AF-A0A8X6QGL5-F1
#
_entry.id   AF-A0A8X6QGL5-F1
#
_cell.length_a   1.000
_cell.length_b   1.000
_cell.length_c   1.000
_cell.angle_alpha   90.00
_cell.angle_beta   90.00
_cell.angle_gamma   90.00
#
_symmetry.space_group_name_H-M   'P 1'
#
loop_
_entity.id
_entity.type
_entity.pdbx_description
1 polymer ?
#
loop_
_entity_poly.entity_id
_entity_poly.type
_entity_poly.pdbx_seq_one_letter_code
_entity_poly.pdbx_strand_id
1 'polypeptide(L)'
;MNVLNVYPNRKFWEDDLEVPVNYLLERFHNTEVRHSWMNSLSGRQLSVIFQHCFKDKLNGQLFDDQDYDNTSIQYKRKVIAKHLDSLVIYYLISCFERAKLEATVSEIARSALTEELMKSYLLKGNNKYDKKSLLFLLFHVDHNLLKSVYHFEKIQRKGSVSFALQKTPRQPNVPFKDFISQETIVQILKEDDIKRNDGFENQLQGFFYHQNRLYVLVRRASGIDLLLNSNKVIHGHKPDWMILDFLVNGTQVDLTAKNIDQATEIANSIASRYFSSECVFVNAQDKNFAEQVYKFIKVCVDGSDSNIFTFELKFQSNRFKYGNTCITLTVIPHDPIASELYILHPSIGDILKSIELMKIIFQGKKIGLFFKRSDEYIAIYYSEHPLNKKEREDFKAYMKQFYGLTILPRANF
;
A
#
# COMPACT_ATOMS: atom_id res chain seq x y z
N MET A 1 -2.39 -21.31 -34.33
CA MET A 1 -1.67 -20.53 -33.30
C MET A 1 -1.90 -21.22 -31.97
N ASN A 2 -0.91 -21.99 -31.48
CA ASN A 2 -0.99 -22.51 -30.13
C ASN A 2 -0.88 -21.31 -29.19
N VAL A 3 -2.00 -20.91 -28.58
CA VAL A 3 -2.00 -20.03 -27.43
C VAL A 3 -1.13 -20.72 -26.41
N LEU A 4 0.10 -20.23 -26.20
CA LEU A 4 0.91 -20.56 -25.03
C LEU A 4 -0.04 -20.45 -23.86
N ASN A 5 -0.38 -21.56 -23.20
CA ASN A 5 -1.24 -21.54 -22.03
C ASN A 5 -0.55 -20.66 -21.00
N VAL A 6 -0.90 -19.37 -20.98
CA VAL A 6 -0.44 -18.44 -19.98
C VAL A 6 -1.13 -18.92 -18.73
N TYR A 7 -0.36 -19.64 -17.92
CA TYR A 7 -0.80 -20.07 -16.62
C TYR A 7 -0.17 -19.11 -15.60
N PRO A 8 -0.98 -18.50 -14.73
CA PRO A 8 -2.44 -18.60 -14.65
C PRO A 8 -3.11 -17.81 -15.80
N ASN A 9 -4.41 -18.04 -16.02
CA ASN A 9 -5.17 -17.59 -17.19
C ASN A 9 -5.23 -16.06 -17.39
N ARG A 10 -5.90 -15.62 -18.46
CA ARG A 10 -6.10 -14.20 -18.80
C ARG A 10 -6.77 -13.39 -17.67
N LYS A 11 -7.79 -13.96 -17.02
CA LYS A 11 -8.48 -13.32 -15.88
C LYS A 11 -7.49 -12.98 -14.75
N PHE A 12 -6.59 -13.90 -14.43
CA PHE A 12 -5.57 -13.66 -13.42
C PHE A 12 -4.63 -12.51 -13.78
N TRP A 13 -4.09 -12.48 -15.00
CA TRP A 13 -3.12 -11.43 -15.37
C TRP A 13 -3.78 -10.08 -15.63
N GLU A 14 -4.86 -10.03 -16.41
CA GLU A 14 -5.49 -8.77 -16.82
C GLU A 14 -6.42 -8.21 -15.74
N ASP A 15 -7.30 -9.03 -15.17
CA ASP A 15 -8.34 -8.54 -14.25
C ASP A 15 -7.79 -8.39 -12.82
N ASP A 16 -7.14 -9.44 -12.31
CA ASP A 16 -6.70 -9.48 -10.91
C ASP A 16 -5.38 -8.72 -10.66
N LEU A 17 -4.47 -8.68 -11.64
CA LEU A 17 -3.14 -8.04 -11.50
C LEU A 17 -2.95 -6.77 -12.34
N GLU A 18 -3.91 -6.41 -13.19
CA GLU A 18 -3.82 -5.29 -14.15
C GLU A 18 -2.54 -5.36 -15.03
N VAL A 19 -2.11 -6.57 -15.41
CA VAL A 19 -0.98 -6.82 -16.31
C VAL A 19 -1.52 -6.99 -17.74
N PRO A 20 -1.09 -6.17 -18.72
CA PRO A 20 -1.61 -6.21 -20.08
C PRO A 20 -1.05 -7.42 -20.84
N VAL A 21 -1.61 -8.60 -20.59
CA VAL A 21 -1.02 -9.88 -21.02
C VAL A 21 -0.88 -9.96 -22.53
N ASN A 22 -1.91 -9.59 -23.32
CA ASN A 22 -1.86 -9.69 -24.78
C ASN A 22 -0.72 -8.85 -25.39
N TYR A 23 -0.60 -7.59 -24.96
CA TYR A 23 0.48 -6.71 -25.40
C TYR A 23 1.86 -7.27 -25.03
N LEU A 24 1.99 -7.84 -23.82
CA LEU A 24 3.26 -8.41 -23.37
C LEU A 24 3.60 -9.72 -24.10
N LEU A 25 2.61 -10.53 -24.45
CA LEU A 25 2.79 -11.73 -25.27
C LEU A 25 3.29 -11.39 -26.68
N GLU A 26 2.63 -10.45 -27.36
CA GLU A 26 3.07 -9.95 -28.67
C GLU A 26 4.51 -9.45 -28.62
N ARG A 27 4.85 -8.69 -27.56
CA ARG A 27 6.21 -8.21 -27.35
C ARG A 27 7.22 -9.33 -27.06
N PHE A 28 6.80 -10.39 -26.36
CA PHE A 28 7.65 -11.54 -26.04
C PHE A 28 7.90 -12.48 -27.24
N HIS A 29 7.05 -12.41 -28.27
CA HIS A 29 7.29 -13.09 -29.55
C HIS A 29 8.46 -12.47 -30.34
N ASN A 30 8.85 -11.24 -30.04
CA ASN A 30 10.06 -10.65 -30.60
C ASN A 30 11.33 -11.27 -29.96
N THR A 31 12.11 -11.97 -30.78
CA THR A 31 13.35 -12.66 -30.38
C THR A 31 14.37 -11.73 -29.72
N GLU A 32 14.54 -10.51 -30.21
CA GLU A 32 15.49 -9.54 -29.62
C GLU A 32 15.07 -9.12 -28.22
N VAL A 33 13.77 -8.86 -28.02
CA VAL A 33 13.22 -8.52 -26.70
C VAL A 33 13.46 -9.67 -25.73
N ARG A 34 13.21 -10.90 -26.17
CA ARG A 34 13.36 -12.09 -25.34
C ARG A 34 14.81 -12.33 -24.93
N HIS A 35 15.74 -12.24 -25.86
CA HIS A 35 17.17 -12.35 -25.56
C HIS A 35 17.67 -11.20 -24.69
N SER A 36 17.22 -9.97 -24.93
CA SER A 36 17.54 -8.82 -24.08
C SER A 36 17.04 -9.00 -22.64
N TRP A 37 15.79 -9.44 -22.47
CA TRP A 37 15.23 -9.77 -21.16
C TRP A 37 16.03 -10.86 -20.46
N MET A 38 16.29 -11.97 -21.14
CA MET A 38 17.13 -13.05 -20.61
C MET A 38 18.50 -12.51 -20.17
N ASN A 39 19.11 -11.65 -21.00
CA ASN A 39 20.41 -11.08 -20.70
C ASN A 39 20.42 -10.20 -19.44
N SER A 40 19.31 -9.53 -19.16
CA SER A 40 19.11 -8.68 -17.98
C SER A 40 18.97 -9.43 -16.65
N LEU A 41 18.78 -10.75 -16.66
CA LEU A 41 18.53 -11.51 -15.44
C LEU A 41 19.80 -11.69 -14.59
N SER A 42 19.67 -11.52 -13.27
CA SER A 42 20.76 -11.76 -12.31
C SER A 42 21.01 -13.26 -12.10
N GLY A 43 22.17 -13.61 -11.52
CA GLY A 43 22.45 -15.01 -11.15
C GLY A 43 21.44 -15.62 -10.18
N ARG A 44 20.89 -14.80 -9.27
CA ARG A 44 19.83 -15.22 -8.34
C ARG A 44 18.53 -15.54 -9.08
N GLN A 45 18.11 -14.64 -9.97
CA GLN A 45 16.91 -14.79 -10.79
C GLN A 45 17.00 -16.03 -11.69
N LEU A 46 18.18 -16.26 -12.28
CA LEU A 46 18.43 -17.45 -13.08
C LEU A 46 18.41 -18.72 -12.25
N SER A 47 18.91 -18.68 -11.01
CA SER A 47 18.88 -19.85 -10.14
C SER A 47 17.45 -20.25 -9.77
N VAL A 48 16.56 -19.29 -9.53
CA VAL A 48 15.13 -19.57 -9.27
C VAL A 48 14.45 -20.19 -10.51
N ILE A 49 14.65 -19.60 -11.69
CA ILE A 49 14.13 -20.18 -12.94
C ILE A 49 14.66 -21.59 -13.15
N PHE A 50 15.97 -21.77 -12.96
CA PHE A 50 16.63 -23.05 -13.18
C PHE A 50 16.06 -24.12 -12.24
N GLN A 51 15.97 -23.83 -10.94
CA GLN A 51 15.37 -24.69 -9.92
C GLN A 51 13.94 -25.11 -10.30
N HIS A 52 13.02 -24.18 -10.56
CA HIS A 52 11.61 -24.55 -10.72
C HIS A 52 11.24 -25.09 -12.11
N CYS A 53 11.96 -24.72 -13.17
CA CYS A 53 11.66 -25.22 -14.51
C CYS A 53 12.36 -26.52 -14.86
N PHE A 54 13.56 -26.76 -14.30
CA PHE A 54 14.45 -27.81 -14.81
C PHE A 54 14.80 -28.88 -13.77
N LYS A 55 14.66 -28.61 -12.48
CA LYS A 55 14.87 -29.61 -11.41
C LYS A 55 13.78 -30.69 -11.45
N ASP A 56 12.51 -30.30 -11.48
CA ASP A 56 11.39 -31.23 -11.23
C ASP A 56 10.72 -31.79 -12.49
N LYS A 57 10.90 -31.18 -13.67
CA LYS A 57 10.06 -31.49 -14.84
C LYS A 57 10.75 -32.16 -16.02
N LEU A 58 12.07 -32.04 -16.19
CA LEU A 58 12.69 -32.50 -17.45
C LEU A 58 14.03 -33.24 -17.31
N ASN A 59 14.80 -33.10 -16.22
CA ASN A 59 16.18 -33.63 -16.19
C ASN A 59 16.73 -33.92 -14.78
N GLY A 60 15.89 -34.32 -13.81
CA GLY A 60 16.40 -34.73 -12.48
C GLY A 60 17.42 -35.87 -12.53
N GLN A 61 17.47 -36.63 -13.63
CA GLN A 61 18.44 -37.71 -13.88
C GLN A 61 19.77 -37.25 -14.53
N LEU A 62 19.92 -35.97 -14.93
CA LEU A 62 21.17 -35.44 -15.52
C LEU A 62 22.09 -34.78 -14.48
N PHE A 63 21.66 -34.68 -13.23
CA PHE A 63 22.38 -33.96 -12.19
C PHE A 63 22.42 -34.82 -10.92
N ASP A 64 23.63 -35.17 -10.46
CA ASP A 64 23.79 -35.74 -9.13
C ASP A 64 23.35 -34.71 -8.08
N ASP A 65 22.57 -35.15 -7.09
CA ASP A 65 21.96 -34.32 -6.05
C ASP A 65 22.96 -33.43 -5.27
N GLN A 66 24.26 -33.67 -5.40
CA GLN A 66 25.32 -32.95 -4.70
C GLN A 66 25.96 -31.77 -5.46
N ASP A 67 25.67 -31.53 -6.75
CA ASP A 67 26.40 -30.54 -7.58
C ASP A 67 25.53 -29.40 -8.19
N TYR A 68 24.26 -29.32 -7.78
CA TYR A 68 23.26 -28.43 -8.38
C TYR A 68 23.34 -26.96 -7.90
N ASP A 69 23.69 -26.76 -6.63
CA ASP A 69 23.91 -25.41 -6.09
C ASP A 69 25.25 -24.80 -6.56
N ASN A 70 26.20 -25.66 -6.97
CA ASN A 70 27.51 -25.28 -7.51
C ASN A 70 27.51 -25.08 -9.04
N THR A 71 26.38 -25.33 -9.73
CA THR A 71 26.34 -25.19 -11.19
C THR A 71 26.55 -23.72 -11.60
N SER A 72 27.54 -23.48 -12.46
CA SER A 72 27.91 -22.11 -12.85
C SER A 72 26.74 -21.33 -13.46
N ILE A 73 26.65 -20.03 -13.16
CA ILE A 73 25.60 -19.14 -13.69
C ILE A 73 25.62 -19.13 -15.23
N GLN A 74 26.80 -19.27 -15.84
CA GLN A 74 26.95 -19.35 -17.29
C GLN A 74 26.29 -20.60 -17.87
N TYR A 75 26.42 -21.75 -17.19
CA TYR A 75 25.74 -22.97 -17.60
C TYR A 75 24.22 -22.83 -17.46
N LYS A 76 23.73 -22.36 -16.31
CA LYS A 76 22.28 -22.11 -16.08
C LYS A 76 21.70 -21.24 -17.19
N ARG A 77 22.41 -20.15 -17.55
CA ARG A 77 22.04 -19.26 -18.65
C ARG A 77 21.96 -19.97 -20.00
N LYS A 78 22.96 -20.81 -20.34
CA LYS A 78 22.97 -21.58 -21.60
C LYS A 78 21.78 -22.55 -21.70
N VAL A 79 21.42 -23.22 -20.61
CA VAL A 79 20.27 -24.14 -20.59
C VAL A 79 18.96 -23.37 -20.74
N ILE A 80 18.76 -22.33 -19.93
CA ILE A 80 17.58 -21.46 -19.98
C ILE A 80 17.39 -20.86 -21.39
N ALA A 81 18.49 -20.45 -22.04
CA ALA A 81 18.48 -19.89 -23.39
C ALA A 81 17.86 -20.83 -24.45
N LYS A 82 17.94 -22.16 -24.27
CA LYS A 82 17.37 -23.15 -25.19
C LYS A 82 15.85 -23.28 -25.07
N HIS A 83 15.26 -22.80 -23.97
CA HIS A 83 13.84 -22.96 -23.66
C HIS A 83 13.12 -21.61 -23.48
N LEU A 84 13.67 -20.53 -24.05
CA LEU A 84 13.17 -19.18 -23.84
C LEU A 84 11.69 -19.00 -24.20
N ASP A 85 11.20 -19.66 -25.25
CA ASP A 85 9.78 -19.63 -25.64
C ASP A 85 8.84 -20.06 -24.52
N SER A 86 9.30 -20.92 -23.60
CA SER A 86 8.49 -21.47 -22.50
C SER A 86 8.54 -20.60 -21.24
N LEU A 87 9.32 -19.52 -21.21
CA LEU A 87 9.55 -18.71 -20.00
C LEU A 87 8.70 -17.43 -19.93
N VAL A 88 7.64 -17.38 -20.72
CA VAL A 88 6.74 -16.22 -20.80
C VAL A 88 6.20 -15.79 -19.44
N ILE A 89 5.94 -16.73 -18.54
CA ILE A 89 5.46 -16.43 -17.17
C ILE A 89 6.47 -15.58 -16.39
N TYR A 90 7.76 -15.93 -16.43
CA TYR A 90 8.80 -15.15 -15.74
C TYR A 90 9.00 -13.77 -16.37
N TYR A 91 8.75 -13.64 -17.67
CA TYR A 91 8.71 -12.35 -18.33
C TYR A 91 7.53 -11.49 -17.84
N LEU A 92 6.32 -12.08 -17.76
CA LEU A 92 5.15 -11.40 -17.20
C LEU A 92 5.40 -10.94 -15.75
N ILE A 93 5.96 -11.80 -14.90
CA ILE A 93 6.33 -11.44 -13.52
C ILE A 93 7.39 -10.32 -13.51
N SER A 94 8.36 -10.36 -14.43
CA SER A 94 9.37 -9.29 -14.56
C SER A 94 8.75 -7.95 -14.95
N CYS A 95 7.68 -7.96 -15.75
CA CYS A 95 6.93 -6.74 -16.11
C CYS A 95 6.08 -6.25 -14.93
N PHE A 96 5.40 -7.17 -14.23
CA PHE A 96 4.64 -6.89 -13.02
C PHE A 96 5.52 -6.24 -11.94
N GLU A 97 6.73 -6.76 -11.73
CA GLU A 97 7.70 -6.31 -10.73
C GLU A 97 8.07 -4.83 -10.84
N ARG A 98 8.12 -4.27 -12.05
CA ARG A 98 8.57 -2.88 -12.29
C ARG A 98 7.73 -1.85 -11.55
N ALA A 99 6.43 -2.12 -11.45
CA ALA A 99 5.50 -1.25 -10.76
C ALA A 99 5.49 -1.47 -9.24
N LYS A 100 6.17 -2.51 -8.71
CA LYS A 100 6.04 -2.92 -7.31
C LYS A 100 7.06 -2.27 -6.38
N LEU A 101 6.59 -1.82 -5.22
CA LEU A 101 7.44 -1.39 -4.12
C LEU A 101 8.15 -2.59 -3.48
N GLU A 102 9.43 -2.40 -3.14
CA GLU A 102 10.26 -3.45 -2.52
C GLU A 102 9.77 -3.82 -1.12
N ALA A 103 9.32 -2.83 -0.34
CA ALA A 103 8.71 -3.06 0.96
C ALA A 103 7.45 -3.93 0.88
N THR A 104 6.61 -3.76 -0.15
CA THR A 104 5.43 -4.61 -0.37
C THR A 104 5.84 -6.06 -0.66
N VAL A 105 6.75 -6.25 -1.62
CA VAL A 105 7.17 -7.60 -2.03
C VAL A 105 7.81 -8.34 -0.86
N SER A 106 8.70 -7.68 -0.13
CA SER A 106 9.39 -8.30 1.01
C SER A 106 8.46 -8.59 2.19
N GLU A 107 7.42 -7.78 2.43
CA GLU A 107 6.42 -8.07 3.47
C GLU A 107 5.63 -9.35 3.18
N ILE A 108 5.08 -9.47 1.97
CA ILE A 108 4.34 -10.67 1.56
C ILE A 108 5.27 -11.89 1.52
N ALA A 109 6.53 -11.69 1.10
CA ALA A 109 7.52 -12.74 1.10
C ALA A 109 7.85 -13.24 2.51
N ARG A 110 7.97 -12.36 3.52
CA ARG A 110 8.21 -12.77 4.91
C ARG A 110 7.09 -13.62 5.49
N SER A 111 5.84 -13.44 5.05
CA SER A 111 4.73 -14.29 5.50
C SER A 111 4.66 -15.66 4.79
N ALA A 112 5.31 -15.81 3.64
CA ALA A 112 5.19 -17.00 2.79
C ALA A 112 6.47 -17.83 2.67
N LEU A 113 7.64 -17.23 2.92
CA LEU A 113 8.96 -17.85 2.76
C LEU A 113 9.67 -17.97 4.11
N THR A 114 10.58 -18.95 4.22
CA THR A 114 11.42 -19.12 5.42
C THR A 114 12.43 -17.98 5.56
N GLU A 115 12.88 -17.72 6.80
CA GLU A 115 13.91 -16.71 7.05
C GLU A 115 15.22 -16.98 6.29
N GLU A 116 15.58 -18.25 6.13
CA GLU A 116 16.78 -18.67 5.39
C GLU A 116 16.68 -18.30 3.90
N LEU A 117 15.53 -18.60 3.27
CA LEU A 117 15.28 -18.21 1.90
C LEU A 117 15.29 -16.68 1.76
N MET A 118 14.61 -15.96 2.66
CA MET A 118 14.62 -14.50 2.66
C MET A 118 16.06 -13.96 2.69
N LYS A 119 16.91 -14.46 3.61
CA LYS A 119 18.33 -14.05 3.73
C LYS A 119 19.13 -14.25 2.45
N SER A 120 18.89 -15.33 1.69
CA SER A 120 19.62 -15.61 0.44
C SER A 120 19.36 -14.57 -0.68
N TYR A 121 18.22 -13.88 -0.64
CA TYR A 121 17.84 -12.86 -1.63
C TYR A 121 18.08 -11.42 -1.15
N LEU A 122 18.73 -11.24 0.00
CA LEU A 122 19.17 -9.94 0.48
C LEU A 122 20.31 -9.40 -0.42
N LEU A 123 20.18 -8.16 -0.87
CA LEU A 123 21.21 -7.46 -1.63
C LEU A 123 22.28 -6.92 -0.69
N LYS A 124 23.55 -7.10 -1.07
CA LYS A 124 24.67 -6.61 -0.28
C LYS A 124 24.66 -5.07 -0.23
N GLY A 125 24.77 -4.51 0.97
CA GLY A 125 25.04 -3.08 1.19
C GLY A 125 23.85 -2.13 1.26
N ASN A 126 22.60 -2.59 1.20
CA ASN A 126 21.44 -1.68 1.28
C ASN A 126 20.18 -2.22 1.99
N ASN A 127 20.25 -3.38 2.65
CA ASN A 127 19.12 -4.03 3.33
C ASN A 127 17.86 -4.24 2.46
N LYS A 128 17.98 -4.19 1.12
CA LYS A 128 16.87 -4.45 0.20
C LYS A 128 16.94 -5.87 -0.34
N TYR A 129 15.78 -6.40 -0.72
CA TYR A 129 15.70 -7.72 -1.35
C TYR A 129 15.66 -7.64 -2.88
N ASP A 130 16.13 -8.69 -3.56
CA ASP A 130 15.92 -8.88 -5.00
C ASP A 130 14.43 -9.15 -5.29
N LYS A 131 13.66 -8.08 -5.51
CA LYS A 131 12.21 -8.12 -5.78
C LYS A 131 11.82 -9.18 -6.80
N LYS A 132 12.54 -9.25 -7.92
CA LYS A 132 12.17 -10.13 -9.02
C LYS A 132 12.36 -11.59 -8.63
N SER A 133 13.46 -11.91 -7.94
CA SER A 133 13.67 -13.27 -7.40
C SER A 133 12.60 -13.65 -6.39
N LEU A 134 12.24 -12.74 -5.47
CA LEU A 134 11.16 -12.99 -4.50
C LEU A 134 9.82 -13.22 -5.18
N LEU A 135 9.46 -12.44 -6.20
CA LEU A 135 8.21 -12.62 -6.94
C LEU A 135 8.17 -13.94 -7.72
N PHE A 136 9.30 -14.40 -8.26
CA PHE A 136 9.40 -15.73 -8.87
C PHE A 136 9.13 -16.83 -7.84
N LEU A 137 9.71 -16.74 -6.64
CA LEU A 137 9.48 -17.72 -5.58
C LEU A 137 8.04 -17.71 -5.10
N LEU A 138 7.47 -16.52 -4.86
CA LEU A 138 6.07 -16.38 -4.44
C LEU A 138 5.13 -17.04 -5.44
N PHE A 139 5.38 -16.84 -6.74
CA PHE A 139 4.60 -17.48 -7.77
C PHE A 139 4.61 -19.02 -7.69
N HIS A 140 5.77 -19.62 -7.38
CA HIS A 140 5.90 -21.07 -7.26
C HIS A 140 5.36 -21.64 -5.94
N VAL A 141 5.37 -20.85 -4.87
CA VAL A 141 4.72 -21.23 -3.61
C VAL A 141 3.20 -21.23 -3.77
N ASP A 142 2.65 -20.09 -4.23
CA ASP A 142 1.24 -19.95 -4.60
C ASP A 142 1.10 -18.70 -5.47
N HIS A 143 0.64 -18.89 -6.71
CA HIS A 143 0.39 -17.80 -7.65
C HIS A 143 -0.54 -16.70 -7.08
N ASN A 144 -1.45 -17.00 -6.15
CA ASN A 144 -2.30 -16.00 -5.50
C ASN A 144 -1.51 -15.03 -4.62
N LEU A 145 -0.28 -15.35 -4.22
CA LEU A 145 0.60 -14.41 -3.51
C LEU A 145 0.98 -13.20 -4.37
N LEU A 146 0.97 -13.33 -5.71
CA LEU A 146 1.10 -12.17 -6.60
C LEU A 146 -0.09 -11.23 -6.47
N LYS A 147 -1.31 -11.75 -6.27
CA LYS A 147 -2.50 -10.93 -5.96
C LYS A 147 -2.34 -10.26 -4.60
N SER A 148 -1.84 -10.98 -3.59
CA SER A 148 -1.56 -10.39 -2.29
C SER A 148 -0.56 -9.24 -2.37
N VAL A 149 0.53 -9.38 -3.15
CA VAL A 149 1.46 -8.27 -3.44
C VAL A 149 0.74 -7.10 -4.11
N TYR A 150 -0.07 -7.38 -5.13
CA TYR A 150 -0.79 -6.36 -5.87
C TYR A 150 -1.77 -5.57 -4.98
N HIS A 151 -2.60 -6.27 -4.21
CA HIS A 151 -3.55 -5.68 -3.27
C HIS A 151 -2.85 -4.90 -2.15
N PHE A 152 -1.80 -5.49 -1.55
CA PHE A 152 -1.07 -4.82 -0.48
C PHE A 152 -0.34 -3.56 -0.95
N GLU A 153 0.12 -3.53 -2.21
CA GLU A 153 0.66 -2.30 -2.78
C GLU A 153 -0.40 -1.20 -2.90
N LYS A 154 -1.63 -1.52 -3.32
CA LYS A 154 -2.72 -0.53 -3.40
C LYS A 154 -3.01 0.08 -2.03
N ILE A 155 -2.96 -0.74 -0.97
CA ILE A 155 -3.08 -0.31 0.43
C ILE A 155 -1.92 0.63 0.82
N GLN A 156 -0.68 0.30 0.46
CA GLN A 156 0.49 1.11 0.81
C GLN A 156 0.58 2.45 0.07
N ARG A 157 0.03 2.54 -1.15
CA ARG A 157 0.15 3.75 -1.97
C ARG A 157 -0.92 4.80 -1.70
N LYS A 158 -2.06 4.40 -1.11
CA LYS A 158 -3.17 5.30 -0.84
C LYS A 158 -3.24 5.67 0.65
N GLY A 159 -3.80 6.86 0.91
CA GLY A 159 -4.19 7.29 2.24
C GLY A 159 -5.60 6.80 2.58
N SER A 160 -5.90 6.63 3.87
CA SER A 160 -7.23 6.30 4.37
C SER A 160 -7.79 7.36 5.32
N VAL A 161 -9.11 7.34 5.51
CA VAL A 161 -9.79 8.03 6.61
C VAL A 161 -10.25 6.98 7.63
N SER A 162 -9.99 7.22 8.90
CA SER A 162 -10.37 6.30 9.98
C SER A 162 -11.79 6.54 10.48
N PHE A 163 -12.53 5.46 10.70
CA PHE A 163 -13.88 5.45 11.24
C PHE A 163 -14.01 4.43 12.36
N ALA A 164 -14.78 4.75 13.40
CA ALA A 164 -15.12 3.84 14.49
C ALA A 164 -16.64 3.74 14.63
N LEU A 165 -17.14 2.60 15.13
CA LEU A 165 -18.56 2.45 15.41
C LEU A 165 -18.99 3.47 16.47
N GLN A 166 -20.09 4.18 16.20
CA GLN A 166 -20.65 5.16 17.12
C GLN A 166 -21.05 4.53 18.46
N LYS A 167 -21.54 3.29 18.41
CA LYS A 167 -21.84 2.44 19.57
C LYS A 167 -21.23 1.07 19.30
N THR A 168 -20.46 0.53 20.24
CA THR A 168 -19.89 -0.81 20.11
C THR A 168 -20.92 -1.85 20.54
N PRO A 169 -21.46 -2.67 19.62
CA PRO A 169 -22.42 -3.72 19.98
C PRO A 169 -21.74 -4.85 20.75
N ARG A 170 -22.54 -5.76 21.31
CA ARG A 170 -21.99 -6.98 21.91
C ARG A 170 -21.27 -7.80 20.84
N GLN A 171 -20.05 -8.23 21.15
CA GLN A 171 -19.25 -9.00 20.20
C GLN A 171 -19.89 -10.36 19.89
N PRO A 172 -20.05 -10.72 18.61
CA PRO A 172 -20.53 -12.04 18.22
C PRO A 172 -19.56 -13.14 18.63
N ASN A 173 -20.08 -14.38 18.76
CA ASN A 173 -19.25 -15.55 19.04
C ASN A 173 -18.40 -15.97 17.83
N VAL A 174 -18.82 -15.61 16.62
CA VAL A 174 -18.08 -15.88 15.38
C VAL A 174 -17.04 -14.79 15.18
N PRO A 175 -15.75 -15.12 14.98
CA PRO A 175 -14.73 -14.13 14.64
C PRO A 175 -15.08 -13.38 13.35
N PHE A 176 -14.79 -12.07 13.30
CA PHE A 176 -15.10 -11.24 12.12
C PHE A 176 -14.46 -11.79 10.83
N LYS A 177 -13.24 -12.33 10.93
CA LYS A 177 -12.54 -12.97 9.81
C LYS A 177 -13.34 -14.13 9.21
N ASP A 178 -14.01 -14.90 10.05
CA ASP A 178 -14.76 -16.10 9.64
C ASP A 178 -16.15 -15.74 9.10
N PHE A 179 -16.71 -14.60 9.55
CA PHE A 179 -17.93 -14.04 8.99
C PHE A 179 -17.73 -13.50 7.55
N ILE A 180 -16.56 -12.92 7.26
CA ILE A 180 -16.29 -12.29 5.97
C ILE A 180 -16.04 -13.36 4.92
N SER A 181 -17.11 -13.72 4.21
CA SER A 181 -17.10 -14.66 3.10
C SER A 181 -17.39 -13.97 1.77
N GLN A 182 -16.99 -14.61 0.66
CA GLN A 182 -17.30 -14.11 -0.67
C GLN A 182 -18.81 -13.96 -0.89
N GLU A 183 -19.61 -14.94 -0.45
CA GLU A 183 -21.07 -14.93 -0.61
C GLU A 183 -21.71 -13.75 0.12
N THR A 184 -21.36 -13.57 1.40
CA THR A 184 -21.91 -12.51 2.25
C THR A 184 -21.58 -11.13 1.68
N ILE A 185 -20.32 -10.90 1.29
CA ILE A 185 -19.89 -9.60 0.78
C ILE A 185 -20.47 -9.32 -0.60
N VAL A 186 -20.48 -10.30 -1.52
CA VAL A 186 -21.11 -10.12 -2.85
C VAL A 186 -22.59 -9.78 -2.71
N GLN A 187 -23.30 -10.37 -1.75
CA GLN A 187 -24.69 -10.02 -1.50
C GLN A 187 -24.84 -8.56 -1.03
N ILE A 188 -24.02 -8.09 -0.08
CA ILE A 188 -24.03 -6.70 0.38
C ILE A 188 -23.73 -5.74 -0.77
N LEU A 189 -22.75 -6.06 -1.62
CA LEU A 189 -22.37 -5.23 -2.76
C LEU A 189 -23.50 -5.13 -3.80
N LYS A 190 -24.24 -6.22 -4.05
CA LYS A 190 -25.43 -6.22 -4.91
C LYS A 190 -26.57 -5.38 -4.34
N GLU A 191 -26.78 -5.43 -3.02
CA GLU A 191 -27.77 -4.59 -2.35
C GLU A 191 -27.42 -3.09 -2.48
N ASP A 192 -26.14 -2.72 -2.36
CA ASP A 192 -25.66 -1.35 -2.63
C ASP A 192 -25.87 -0.95 -4.10
N ASP A 193 -25.56 -1.85 -5.05
CA ASP A 193 -25.75 -1.61 -6.49
C ASP A 193 -27.21 -1.32 -6.83
N ILE A 194 -28.14 -2.12 -6.29
CA ILE A 194 -29.59 -1.93 -6.47
C ILE A 194 -30.04 -0.60 -5.84
N LYS A 195 -29.58 -0.29 -4.64
CA LYS A 195 -29.94 0.96 -3.94
C LYS A 195 -29.47 2.19 -4.73
N ARG A 196 -28.30 2.12 -5.36
CA ARG A 196 -27.72 3.25 -6.11
C ARG A 196 -28.31 3.40 -7.50
N ASN A 197 -28.58 2.28 -8.18
CA ASN A 197 -29.18 2.25 -9.51
C ASN A 197 -28.52 3.22 -10.52
N ASP A 198 -27.19 3.31 -10.49
CA ASP A 198 -26.39 4.21 -11.33
C ASP A 198 -25.81 3.52 -12.58
N GLY A 199 -26.13 2.24 -12.78
CA GLY A 199 -25.63 1.40 -13.88
C GLY A 199 -24.22 0.85 -13.69
N PHE A 200 -23.58 1.06 -12.54
CA PHE A 200 -22.27 0.51 -12.22
C PHE A 200 -22.36 -0.60 -11.17
N GLU A 201 -21.55 -1.64 -11.33
CA GLU A 201 -21.50 -2.79 -10.42
C GLU A 201 -20.25 -2.75 -9.54
N ASN A 202 -20.44 -3.11 -8.26
CA ASN A 202 -19.37 -3.37 -7.33
C ASN A 202 -18.80 -4.78 -7.55
N GLN A 203 -17.51 -4.88 -7.82
CA GLN A 203 -16.81 -6.15 -8.01
C GLN A 203 -15.87 -6.43 -6.86
N LEU A 204 -16.17 -7.46 -6.06
CA LEU A 204 -15.26 -7.97 -5.04
C LEU A 204 -13.98 -8.53 -5.71
N GLN A 205 -12.83 -7.95 -5.39
CA GLN A 205 -11.51 -8.40 -5.90
C GLN A 205 -10.83 -9.39 -4.96
N GLY A 206 -11.20 -9.35 -3.68
CA GLY A 206 -10.81 -10.36 -2.72
C GLY A 206 -10.62 -9.82 -1.32
N PHE A 207 -10.12 -10.71 -0.48
CA PHE A 207 -9.80 -10.45 0.91
C PHE A 207 -8.30 -10.54 1.11
N PHE A 208 -7.79 -9.70 1.99
CA PHE A 208 -6.40 -9.81 2.42
C PHE A 208 -6.39 -9.72 3.95
N TYR A 209 -5.71 -10.66 4.60
CA TYR A 209 -5.53 -10.67 6.03
C TYR A 209 -4.07 -10.42 6.34
N HIS A 210 -3.79 -9.42 7.15
CA HIS A 210 -2.43 -9.08 7.51
C HIS A 210 -2.39 -8.53 8.93
N GLN A 211 -1.56 -9.16 9.77
CA GLN A 211 -1.49 -8.89 11.20
C GLN A 211 -2.88 -9.04 11.83
N ASN A 212 -3.45 -7.95 12.37
CA ASN A 212 -4.76 -7.94 13.03
C ASN A 212 -5.79 -7.14 12.24
N ARG A 213 -5.66 -7.14 10.92
CA ARG A 213 -6.53 -6.37 10.03
C ARG A 213 -7.03 -7.19 8.86
N LEU A 214 -8.26 -6.89 8.46
CA LEU A 214 -8.95 -7.54 7.37
C LEU A 214 -9.30 -6.51 6.30
N TYR A 215 -8.76 -6.71 5.12
CA TYR A 215 -8.95 -5.85 3.97
C TYR A 215 -9.99 -6.45 3.04
N VAL A 216 -11.03 -5.68 2.75
CA VAL A 216 -11.99 -5.98 1.69
C VAL A 216 -11.67 -5.05 0.51
N LEU A 217 -11.31 -5.63 -0.63
CA LEU A 217 -11.00 -4.86 -1.83
C LEU A 217 -12.16 -4.95 -2.82
N VAL A 218 -12.72 -3.80 -3.15
CA VAL A 218 -13.83 -3.66 -4.08
C VAL A 218 -13.40 -2.75 -5.23
N ARG A 219 -13.68 -3.18 -6.45
CA ARG A 219 -13.46 -2.42 -7.67
C ARG A 219 -14.80 -2.01 -8.24
N ARG A 220 -14.96 -0.74 -8.58
CA ARG A 220 -16.17 -0.21 -9.22
C ARG A 220 -15.74 0.66 -10.40
N ALA A 221 -16.52 0.64 -11.49
CA ALA A 221 -16.35 1.64 -12.54
C ALA A 221 -16.68 3.04 -11.99
N SER A 222 -15.85 4.03 -12.31
CA SER A 222 -16.02 5.41 -11.86
C SER A 222 -15.86 6.39 -13.02
N GLY A 223 -16.83 7.29 -13.20
CA GLY A 223 -16.81 8.37 -14.20
C GLY A 223 -16.56 7.91 -15.64
N ILE A 224 -16.74 8.82 -16.61
CA ILE A 224 -16.26 8.57 -17.98
C ILE A 224 -14.76 8.86 -18.02
N ASP A 225 -13.98 7.98 -18.64
CA ASP A 225 -12.55 8.15 -18.87
C ASP A 225 -12.19 7.73 -20.30
N LEU A 226 -11.01 8.17 -20.73
CA LEU A 226 -10.42 7.82 -22.02
C LEU A 226 -9.47 6.64 -21.80
N LEU A 227 -9.89 5.45 -22.21
CA LEU A 227 -9.05 4.25 -22.14
C LEU A 227 -8.22 4.13 -23.41
N LEU A 228 -6.93 3.84 -23.28
CA LEU A 228 -6.08 3.50 -24.40
C LEU A 228 -6.20 2.00 -24.70
N ASN A 229 -6.78 1.66 -25.85
CA ASN A 229 -6.81 0.30 -26.36
C ASN A 229 -6.14 0.26 -27.73
N SER A 230 -5.02 -0.46 -27.85
CA SER A 230 -4.30 -0.66 -29.11
C SER A 230 -4.06 0.64 -29.90
N ASN A 231 -3.50 1.66 -29.23
CA ASN A 231 -3.25 3.00 -29.78
C ASN A 231 -4.50 3.80 -30.22
N LYS A 232 -5.70 3.38 -29.83
CA LYS A 232 -6.93 4.16 -29.98
C LYS A 232 -7.44 4.58 -28.61
N VAL A 233 -7.91 5.81 -28.53
CA VAL A 233 -8.64 6.28 -27.36
C VAL A 233 -10.09 5.82 -27.50
N ILE A 234 -10.54 4.97 -26.59
CA ILE A 234 -11.93 4.54 -26.48
C ILE A 234 -12.56 5.17 -25.24
N HIS A 235 -13.85 5.50 -25.32
CA HIS A 235 -14.61 5.88 -24.13
C HIS A 235 -14.79 4.64 -23.25
N GLY A 236 -14.48 4.78 -21.96
CA GLY A 236 -14.72 3.75 -20.96
C GLY A 236 -14.90 4.38 -19.59
N HIS A 237 -14.77 3.57 -18.55
CA HIS A 237 -14.86 4.03 -17.17
C HIS A 237 -13.54 3.78 -16.45
N LYS A 238 -13.11 4.74 -15.62
CA LYS A 238 -11.91 4.57 -14.81
C LYS A 238 -12.21 3.60 -13.67
N PRO A 239 -11.43 2.52 -13.48
CA PRO A 239 -11.62 1.68 -12.31
C PRO A 239 -11.28 2.50 -11.05
N ASP A 240 -12.24 2.59 -10.12
CA ASP A 240 -12.01 3.04 -8.76
C ASP A 240 -11.87 1.86 -7.81
N TRP A 241 -10.98 2.03 -6.85
CA TRP A 241 -10.64 1.04 -5.85
C TRP A 241 -11.11 1.55 -4.50
N MET A 242 -12.06 0.81 -3.92
CA MET A 242 -12.50 0.95 -2.54
C MET A 242 -11.80 -0.11 -1.69
N ILE A 243 -11.08 0.33 -0.67
CA ILE A 243 -10.39 -0.54 0.29
C ILE A 243 -11.02 -0.27 1.65
N LEU A 244 -11.60 -1.32 2.24
CA LEU A 244 -12.15 -1.30 3.59
C LEU A 244 -11.19 -2.09 4.48
N ASP A 245 -10.34 -1.38 5.22
CA ASP A 245 -9.36 -1.95 6.15
C ASP A 245 -9.98 -2.05 7.55
N PHE A 246 -10.63 -3.17 7.85
CA PHE A 246 -11.26 -3.40 9.15
C PHE A 246 -10.25 -3.86 10.21
N LEU A 247 -10.48 -3.44 11.45
CA LEU A 247 -9.90 -4.12 12.61
C LEU A 247 -10.53 -5.52 12.76
N VAL A 248 -9.78 -6.50 13.28
CA VAL A 248 -10.21 -7.90 13.46
C VAL A 248 -11.52 -8.11 14.24
N ASN A 249 -11.97 -7.14 15.01
CA ASN A 249 -13.24 -7.21 15.75
C ASN A 249 -14.40 -6.51 15.03
N GLY A 250 -14.16 -5.90 13.86
CA GLY A 250 -15.17 -5.17 13.08
C GLY A 250 -15.58 -3.81 13.66
N THR A 251 -14.94 -3.31 14.72
CA THR A 251 -15.38 -2.08 15.41
C THR A 251 -14.78 -0.79 14.86
N GLN A 252 -13.74 -0.91 14.03
CA GLN A 252 -13.05 0.20 13.37
C GLN A 252 -12.78 -0.19 11.92
N VAL A 253 -12.87 0.80 11.02
CA VAL A 253 -12.52 0.63 9.62
C VAL A 253 -11.77 1.86 9.13
N ASP A 254 -10.65 1.64 8.44
CA ASP A 254 -9.97 2.70 7.68
C ASP A 254 -10.41 2.57 6.22
N LEU A 255 -10.98 3.64 5.66
CA LEU A 255 -11.58 3.66 4.33
C LEU A 255 -10.71 4.43 3.34
N THR A 256 -10.46 3.80 2.19
CA THR A 256 -9.83 4.43 1.03
C THR A 256 -10.74 4.25 -0.17
N ALA A 257 -11.36 5.33 -0.62
CA ALA A 257 -12.23 5.36 -1.80
C ALA A 257 -12.29 6.76 -2.37
N LYS A 258 -12.62 6.93 -3.66
CA LYS A 258 -12.95 8.27 -4.19
C LYS A 258 -14.25 8.79 -3.59
N ASN A 259 -15.24 7.91 -3.42
CA ASN A 259 -16.50 8.19 -2.73
C ASN A 259 -16.49 7.55 -1.33
N ILE A 260 -16.11 8.33 -0.33
CA ILE A 260 -16.06 7.86 1.07
C ILE A 260 -17.43 7.55 1.62
N ASP A 261 -18.47 8.29 1.22
CA ASP A 261 -19.83 8.05 1.71
C ASP A 261 -20.31 6.66 1.27
N GLN A 262 -20.08 6.28 0.01
CA GLN A 262 -20.36 4.93 -0.47
C GLN A 262 -19.58 3.86 0.29
N ALA A 263 -18.27 4.05 0.45
CA ALA A 263 -17.45 3.10 1.20
C ALA A 263 -17.93 2.95 2.65
N THR A 264 -18.42 4.03 3.26
CA THR A 264 -18.98 4.04 4.61
C THR A 264 -20.32 3.31 4.68
N GLU A 265 -21.21 3.49 3.70
CA GLU A 265 -22.48 2.74 3.63
C GLU A 265 -22.25 1.23 3.48
N ILE A 266 -21.31 0.83 2.63
CA ILE A 266 -20.91 -0.58 2.48
C ILE A 266 -20.32 -1.10 3.80
N ALA A 267 -19.44 -0.33 4.45
CA ALA A 267 -18.86 -0.70 5.73
C ALA A 267 -19.93 -0.85 6.84
N ASN A 268 -20.89 0.06 6.91
CA ASN A 268 -22.03 0.00 7.82
C ASN A 268 -22.85 -1.26 7.57
N SER A 269 -23.09 -1.62 6.31
CA SER A 269 -23.84 -2.82 5.93
C SER A 269 -23.12 -4.10 6.35
N ILE A 270 -21.79 -4.15 6.16
CA ILE A 270 -20.95 -5.27 6.62
C ILE A 270 -21.00 -5.40 8.14
N ALA A 271 -20.74 -4.31 8.88
CA ALA A 271 -20.76 -4.34 10.34
C ALA A 271 -22.16 -4.67 10.87
N SER A 272 -23.22 -4.10 10.29
CA SER A 272 -24.58 -4.34 10.76
C SER A 272 -24.99 -5.80 10.62
N ARG A 273 -24.60 -6.43 9.51
CA ARG A 273 -24.85 -7.85 9.28
C ARG A 273 -24.02 -8.73 10.22
N TYR A 274 -22.77 -8.37 10.51
CA TYR A 274 -21.92 -9.09 11.46
C TYR A 274 -22.45 -9.02 12.91
N PHE A 275 -22.76 -7.81 13.39
CA PHE A 275 -23.24 -7.59 14.76
C PHE A 275 -24.72 -7.92 14.94
N SER A 276 -25.45 -8.21 13.86
CA SER A 276 -26.91 -8.43 13.88
C SER A 276 -27.68 -7.26 14.50
N SER A 277 -27.18 -6.04 14.30
CA SER A 277 -27.76 -4.80 14.81
C SER A 277 -27.33 -3.64 13.91
N GLU A 278 -28.14 -2.57 13.82
CA GLU A 278 -27.75 -1.38 13.06
C GLU A 278 -26.43 -0.80 13.59
N CYS A 279 -25.43 -0.71 12.71
CA CYS A 279 -24.10 -0.22 12.99
C CYS A 279 -23.78 0.97 12.10
N VAL A 280 -23.37 2.08 12.72
CA VAL A 280 -22.98 3.30 12.02
C VAL A 280 -21.54 3.64 12.38
N PHE A 281 -20.69 3.65 11.36
CA PHE A 281 -19.35 4.20 11.42
C PHE A 281 -19.40 5.71 11.37
N VAL A 282 -18.72 6.35 12.32
CA VAL A 282 -18.49 7.80 12.37
C VAL A 282 -17.00 8.07 12.27
N ASN A 283 -16.64 9.25 11.76
CA ASN A 283 -15.23 9.65 11.67
C ASN A 283 -14.55 9.46 13.03
N ALA A 284 -13.44 8.72 13.04
CA ALA A 284 -12.62 8.62 14.23
C ALA A 284 -12.16 10.04 14.59
N GLN A 285 -12.37 10.42 15.84
CA GLN A 285 -11.90 11.68 16.38
C GLN A 285 -11.00 11.38 17.55
N ASP A 286 -9.70 11.52 17.31
CA ASP A 286 -8.71 11.50 18.36
C ASP A 286 -8.59 12.90 18.95
N LYS A 287 -8.88 13.00 20.24
CA LYS A 287 -8.88 14.23 20.99
C LYS A 287 -7.61 14.29 21.82
N ASN A 288 -6.63 15.06 21.37
CA ASN A 288 -5.45 15.34 22.16
C ASN A 288 -5.66 16.63 22.96
N PHE A 289 -5.19 16.67 24.21
CA PHE A 289 -5.21 17.89 25.01
C PHE A 289 -4.31 18.95 24.36
N ALA A 290 -4.82 20.18 24.24
CA ALA A 290 -4.11 21.25 23.54
C ALA A 290 -2.69 21.48 24.08
N GLU A 291 -2.51 21.44 25.40
CA GLU A 291 -1.20 21.60 26.04
C GLU A 291 -0.18 20.53 25.62
N GLN A 292 -0.60 19.28 25.47
CA GLN A 292 0.29 18.19 25.01
C GLN A 292 0.72 18.41 23.57
N VAL A 293 -0.21 18.84 22.72
CA VAL A 293 0.08 19.15 21.32
C VAL A 293 1.04 20.34 21.21
N TYR A 294 0.86 21.39 21.99
CA TYR A 294 1.77 22.53 21.97
C TYR A 294 3.17 22.19 22.50
N LYS A 295 3.27 21.32 23.52
CA LYS A 295 4.56 20.78 23.96
C LYS A 295 5.26 20.01 22.85
N PHE A 296 4.53 19.14 22.13
CA PHE A 296 5.06 18.43 20.98
C PHE A 296 5.52 19.37 19.86
N ILE A 297 4.68 20.31 19.44
CA ILE A 297 5.03 21.28 18.40
C ILE A 297 6.30 22.05 18.77
N LYS A 298 6.41 22.47 20.04
CA LYS A 298 7.60 23.15 20.55
C LYS A 298 8.85 22.27 20.45
N VAL A 299 8.78 21.01 20.90
CA VAL A 299 9.90 20.05 20.77
C VAL A 299 10.36 19.90 19.32
N CYS A 300 9.42 19.81 18.37
CA CYS A 300 9.71 19.70 16.94
C CYS A 300 10.33 20.97 16.35
N VAL A 301 9.86 22.14 16.77
CA VAL A 301 10.39 23.44 16.31
C VAL A 301 11.78 23.69 16.86
N ASP A 302 11.99 23.42 18.15
CA ASP A 302 13.26 23.61 18.85
C ASP A 302 14.33 22.58 18.43
N GLY A 303 13.95 21.56 17.65
CA GLY A 303 14.86 20.50 17.21
C GLY A 303 15.34 19.60 18.37
N SER A 304 14.54 19.50 19.44
CA SER A 304 14.91 18.75 20.65
C SER A 304 14.76 17.23 20.51
N ASP A 305 14.06 16.76 19.48
CA ASP A 305 13.93 15.34 19.15
C ASP A 305 14.82 15.00 17.94
N SER A 306 15.84 14.15 18.15
CA SER A 306 16.76 13.71 17.10
C SER A 306 16.13 12.84 16.02
N ASN A 307 14.92 12.30 16.25
CA ASN A 307 14.20 11.48 15.28
C ASN A 307 13.23 12.30 14.42
N ILE A 308 12.93 13.55 14.80
CA ILE A 308 11.96 14.41 14.13
C ILE A 308 12.61 15.74 13.74
N PHE A 309 12.77 15.96 12.43
CA PHE A 309 13.30 17.24 11.92
C PHE A 309 12.20 18.04 11.22
N THR A 310 11.84 19.19 11.78
CA THR A 310 10.88 20.10 11.14
C THR A 310 11.54 20.90 10.03
N PHE A 311 10.97 20.88 8.83
CA PHE A 311 11.51 21.64 7.69
C PHE A 311 10.47 22.57 7.03
N GLU A 312 9.20 22.45 7.38
CA GLU A 312 8.16 23.36 6.90
C GLU A 312 7.11 23.61 7.97
N LEU A 313 6.68 24.86 8.11
CA LEU A 313 5.59 25.29 8.98
C LEU A 313 4.63 26.17 8.21
N LYS A 314 3.34 25.94 8.38
CA LYS A 314 2.28 26.80 7.90
C LYS A 314 1.44 27.27 9.08
N PHE A 315 1.36 28.58 9.26
CA PHE A 315 0.73 29.20 10.43
C PHE A 315 0.06 30.53 10.10
N GLN A 316 -0.89 30.91 10.95
CA GLN A 316 -1.45 32.26 10.98
C GLN A 316 -0.70 33.11 12.02
N SER A 317 -0.70 34.43 11.85
CA SER A 317 -0.19 35.38 12.85
C SER A 317 -1.27 36.39 13.20
N ASN A 318 -1.39 36.65 14.50
CA ASN A 318 -2.27 37.69 15.05
C ASN A 318 -1.77 39.11 14.78
N ARG A 319 -0.59 39.27 14.18
CA ARG A 319 -0.02 40.58 13.83
C ARG A 319 -0.44 41.07 12.45
N PHE A 320 -1.04 40.21 11.63
CA PHE A 320 -1.61 40.64 10.35
C PHE A 320 -2.98 41.26 10.54
N LYS A 321 -3.26 42.33 9.79
CA LYS A 321 -4.55 43.04 9.82
C LYS A 321 -5.70 42.22 9.24
N TYR A 322 -5.40 41.20 8.43
CA TYR A 322 -6.39 40.36 7.75
C TYR A 322 -6.36 38.95 8.33
N GLY A 323 -7.50 38.47 8.84
CA GLY A 323 -7.59 37.21 9.58
C GLY A 323 -7.30 35.92 8.79
N ASN A 324 -7.15 36.01 7.47
CA ASN A 324 -6.84 34.85 6.61
C ASN A 324 -5.41 34.86 6.05
N THR A 325 -4.53 35.74 6.54
CA THR A 325 -3.14 35.73 6.09
C THR A 325 -2.38 34.56 6.72
N CYS A 326 -1.96 33.62 5.87
CA CYS A 326 -1.17 32.47 6.28
C CYS A 326 0.26 32.59 5.75
N ILE A 327 1.26 32.34 6.59
CA ILE A 327 2.66 32.22 6.19
C ILE A 327 3.02 30.75 6.06
N THR A 328 3.86 30.43 5.07
CA THR A 328 4.60 29.18 5.02
C THR A 328 6.10 29.49 5.13
N LEU A 329 6.76 28.91 6.13
CA LEU A 329 8.20 28.95 6.30
C LEU A 329 8.76 27.58 5.93
N THR A 330 9.72 27.54 5.01
CA THR A 330 10.38 26.31 4.57
C THR A 330 11.89 26.49 4.65
N VAL A 331 12.57 25.49 5.22
CA VAL A 331 14.03 25.39 5.24
C VAL A 331 14.46 24.12 4.49
N ILE A 332 15.76 24.01 4.20
CA ILE A 332 16.31 22.78 3.62
C ILE A 332 16.10 21.63 4.62
N PRO A 333 15.75 20.41 4.17
CA PRO A 333 15.72 19.22 5.02
C PRO A 333 16.93 19.13 5.96
N HIS A 334 16.68 19.01 7.27
CA HIS A 334 17.66 18.93 8.37
C HIS A 334 18.30 20.27 8.80
N ASP A 335 18.02 21.38 8.14
CA ASP A 335 18.41 22.70 8.65
C ASP A 335 17.50 23.12 9.82
N PRO A 336 18.04 23.84 10.83
CA PRO A 336 17.27 24.23 12.01
C PRO A 336 16.27 25.35 11.69
N ILE A 337 14.97 25.02 11.69
CA ILE A 337 13.90 26.01 11.47
C ILE A 337 13.78 27.03 12.61
N ALA A 338 14.24 26.69 13.82
CA ALA A 338 14.22 27.56 15.00
C ALA A 338 14.96 28.89 14.78
N SER A 339 16.09 28.85 14.07
CA SER A 339 16.91 30.05 13.79
C SER A 339 16.14 31.07 12.94
N GLU A 340 15.45 30.59 11.91
CA GLU A 340 14.61 31.43 11.05
C GLU A 340 13.41 31.99 11.82
N LEU A 341 12.78 31.16 12.66
CA LEU A 341 11.67 31.61 13.51
C LEU A 341 12.11 32.67 14.51
N TYR A 342 13.31 32.57 15.08
CA TYR A 342 13.85 33.57 16.01
C TYR A 342 13.99 34.94 15.33
N ILE A 343 14.49 34.97 14.09
CA ILE A 343 14.61 36.21 13.29
C ILE A 343 13.23 36.80 12.99
N LEU A 344 12.24 35.95 12.69
CA LEU A 344 10.89 36.39 12.32
C LEU A 344 10.01 36.74 13.53
N HIS A 345 10.32 36.23 14.73
CA HIS A 345 9.51 36.40 15.94
C HIS A 345 9.08 37.85 16.23
N PRO A 346 9.94 38.89 16.07
CA PRO A 346 9.54 40.28 16.25
C PRO A 346 8.43 40.74 15.30
N SER A 347 8.25 40.08 14.15
CA SER A 347 7.26 40.44 13.12
C SER A 347 6.02 39.57 13.17
N ILE A 348 6.13 38.30 13.60
CA ILE A 348 5.03 37.33 13.57
C ILE A 348 4.46 36.96 14.95
N GLY A 349 5.16 37.29 16.05
CA GLY A 349 4.77 36.92 17.41
C GLY A 349 4.90 35.43 17.72
N ASP A 350 4.24 34.97 18.78
CA ASP A 350 4.16 33.54 19.11
C ASP A 350 3.16 32.85 18.17
N ILE A 351 3.68 31.87 17.42
CA ILE A 351 2.94 31.14 16.39
C ILE A 351 2.57 29.72 16.81
N LEU A 352 3.06 29.21 17.95
CA LEU A 352 2.92 27.79 18.31
C LEU A 352 1.45 27.35 18.31
N LYS A 353 0.59 28.22 18.85
CA LYS A 353 -0.85 27.97 18.92
C LYS A 353 -1.56 28.11 17.58
N SER A 354 -0.92 28.70 16.58
CA SER A 354 -1.47 29.05 15.27
C SER A 354 -0.93 28.19 14.11
N ILE A 355 -0.08 27.21 14.39
CA ILE A 355 0.44 26.27 13.38
C ILE A 355 -0.68 25.33 12.90
N GLU A 356 -1.07 25.45 11.63
CA GLU A 356 -2.09 24.61 11.01
C GLU A 356 -1.50 23.35 10.40
N LEU A 357 -0.28 23.44 9.89
CA LEU A 357 0.43 22.35 9.23
C LEU A 357 1.92 22.42 9.53
N MET A 358 2.52 21.25 9.72
CA MET A 358 3.96 21.06 9.90
C MET A 358 4.42 19.94 8.97
N LYS A 359 5.52 20.10 8.25
CA LYS A 359 6.20 18.96 7.62
C LYS A 359 7.48 18.63 8.37
N ILE A 360 7.61 17.36 8.69
CA ILE A 360 8.72 16.79 9.43
C ILE A 360 9.43 15.71 8.62
N ILE A 361 10.65 15.37 9.01
CA ILE A 361 11.35 14.17 8.59
C ILE A 361 11.38 13.22 9.77
N PHE A 362 10.83 12.03 9.60
CA PHE A 362 10.90 10.93 10.55
C PHE A 362 11.52 9.72 9.85
N GLN A 363 12.60 9.17 10.42
CA GLN A 363 13.34 8.04 9.84
C GLN A 363 13.69 8.24 8.34
N GLY A 364 14.09 9.46 7.97
CA GLY A 364 14.46 9.82 6.59
C GLY A 364 13.30 10.03 5.63
N LYS A 365 12.04 10.02 6.11
CA LYS A 365 10.83 10.22 5.30
C LYS A 365 10.07 11.47 5.68
N LYS A 366 9.61 12.20 4.66
CA LYS A 366 8.84 13.45 4.83
C LYS A 366 7.39 13.14 5.18
N ILE A 367 6.91 13.62 6.32
CA ILE A 367 5.53 13.46 6.80
C ILE A 367 4.93 14.84 7.00
N GLY A 368 3.71 15.06 6.50
CA GLY A 368 2.90 16.22 6.85
C GLY A 368 1.99 15.93 8.04
N LEU A 369 1.95 16.83 9.00
CA LEU A 369 1.04 16.86 10.14
C LEU A 369 0.08 18.04 9.99
N PHE A 370 -1.19 17.82 10.30
CA PHE A 370 -2.26 18.80 10.18
C PHE A 370 -3.04 18.88 11.49
N PHE A 371 -3.21 20.10 12.00
CA PHE A 371 -3.79 20.33 13.31
C PHE A 371 -5.18 20.95 13.17
N LYS A 372 -6.22 20.15 13.45
CA LYS A 372 -7.60 20.62 13.47
C LYS A 372 -8.01 20.92 14.90
N ARG A 373 -8.26 22.19 15.19
CA ARG A 373 -8.56 22.68 16.53
C ARG A 373 -10.08 22.68 16.79
N SER A 374 -10.47 22.29 18.00
CA SER A 374 -11.74 22.63 18.63
C SER A 374 -11.47 23.42 19.92
N ASP A 375 -12.51 23.84 20.63
CA ASP A 375 -12.37 24.68 21.83
C ASP A 375 -11.54 24.03 22.95
N GLU A 376 -11.56 22.69 23.07
CA GLU A 376 -10.88 21.94 24.13
C GLU A 376 -9.79 20.97 23.64
N TYR A 377 -9.84 20.56 22.37
CA TYR A 377 -9.00 19.48 21.87
C TYR A 377 -8.40 19.79 20.50
N ILE A 378 -7.30 19.11 20.18
CA ILE A 378 -6.68 19.19 18.86
C ILE A 378 -6.60 17.79 18.27
N ALA A 379 -7.25 17.61 17.12
CA ALA A 379 -7.10 16.43 16.29
C ALA A 379 -5.86 16.60 15.41
N ILE A 380 -4.99 15.58 15.39
CA ILE A 380 -3.78 15.57 14.58
C ILE A 380 -3.98 14.56 13.46
N TYR A 381 -3.94 15.05 12.22
CA TYR A 381 -3.92 14.19 11.04
C TYR A 381 -2.53 14.12 10.44
N TYR A 382 -2.11 12.98 9.91
CA TYR A 382 -0.83 12.84 9.23
C TYR A 382 -0.97 12.28 7.82
N SER A 383 -0.05 12.67 6.93
CA SER A 383 0.03 12.09 5.58
C SER A 383 0.62 10.68 5.64
N GLU A 384 -0.13 9.67 5.19
CA GLU A 384 0.36 8.29 5.21
C GLU A 384 1.47 8.01 4.19
N HIS A 385 1.42 8.63 3.02
CA HIS A 385 2.53 8.56 2.06
C HIS A 385 3.62 9.56 2.48
N PRO A 386 4.91 9.17 2.52
CA PRO A 386 5.56 8.01 1.89
C PRO A 386 5.83 6.81 2.83
N LEU A 387 5.13 6.71 3.96
CA LEU A 387 5.30 5.60 4.90
C LEU A 387 4.61 4.33 4.39
N ASN A 388 5.31 3.20 4.45
CA ASN A 388 4.70 1.88 4.30
C ASN A 388 3.90 1.50 5.56
N LYS A 389 3.13 0.41 5.52
CA LYS A 389 2.23 0.04 6.63
C LYS A 389 2.96 -0.10 7.98
N LYS A 390 4.12 -0.77 8.01
CA LYS A 390 4.92 -0.93 9.23
C LYS A 390 5.38 0.42 9.76
N GLU A 391 5.96 1.26 8.90
CA GLU A 391 6.45 2.58 9.28
C GLU A 391 5.32 3.51 9.78
N ARG A 392 4.09 3.37 9.26
CA ARG A 392 2.92 4.10 9.78
C ARG A 392 2.61 3.69 11.21
N GLU A 393 2.63 2.39 11.51
CA GLU A 393 2.41 1.90 12.88
C GLU A 393 3.57 2.28 13.80
N ASP A 394 4.82 2.21 13.33
CA ASP A 394 6.00 2.67 14.08
C ASP A 394 5.89 4.17 14.39
N PHE A 395 5.42 4.99 13.43
CA PHE A 395 5.22 6.43 13.64
C PHE A 395 4.10 6.71 14.65
N LYS A 396 2.95 6.03 14.54
CA LYS A 396 1.86 6.14 15.53
C LYS A 396 2.32 5.72 16.94
N ALA A 397 3.06 4.62 17.03
CA ALA A 397 3.60 4.12 18.30
C ALA A 397 4.59 5.13 18.90
N TYR A 398 5.47 5.70 18.07
CA TYR A 398 6.41 6.75 18.49
C TYR A 398 5.68 7.96 19.07
N MET A 399 4.67 8.48 18.35
CA MET A 399 3.86 9.62 18.80
C MET A 399 3.16 9.35 20.13
N LYS A 400 2.62 8.15 20.32
CA LYS A 400 1.97 7.75 21.56
C LYS A 400 2.96 7.57 22.71
N GLN A 401 4.08 6.90 22.46
CA GLN A 401 5.06 6.55 23.49
C GLN A 401 5.80 7.78 24.04
N PHE A 402 6.24 8.68 23.16
CA PHE A 402 7.09 9.80 23.56
C PHE A 402 6.32 11.08 23.87
N TYR A 403 5.13 11.25 23.26
CA TYR A 403 4.35 12.48 23.41
C TYR A 403 2.96 12.26 24.02
N GLY A 404 2.54 11.01 24.22
CA GLY A 404 1.17 10.70 24.66
C GLY A 404 0.11 11.09 23.63
N LEU A 405 0.51 11.28 22.36
CA LEU A 405 -0.37 11.77 21.31
C LEU A 405 -0.94 10.63 20.46
N THR A 406 -2.21 10.77 20.10
CA THR A 406 -2.89 9.92 19.12
C THR A 406 -3.05 10.69 17.82
N ILE A 407 -2.71 10.04 16.70
CA ILE A 407 -2.72 10.65 15.37
C ILE A 407 -3.54 9.80 14.40
N LEU A 408 -4.24 10.47 13.48
CA LEU A 408 -5.12 9.84 12.51
C LEU A 408 -4.61 10.02 11.08
N PRO A 409 -4.80 9.05 10.18
CA PRO A 409 -4.43 9.22 8.78
C PRO A 409 -5.30 10.32 8.13
N ARG A 410 -4.67 11.11 7.26
CA ARG A 410 -5.35 12.02 6.34
C ARG A 410 -5.44 11.37 4.98
N ALA A 411 -6.65 11.20 4.45
CA ALA A 411 -6.81 10.90 3.04
C ALA A 411 -6.41 12.12 2.20
N ASN A 412 -5.53 11.89 1.23
CA ASN A 412 -5.31 12.81 0.12
C ASN A 412 -6.34 12.43 -0.95
N PHE A 413 -7.41 13.21 -1.09
CA PHE A 413 -8.35 13.06 -2.21
C PHE A 413 -7.84 13.79 -3.44
#